data_AF-A4TU56-F1
#
_entry.id   AF-A4TU56-F1
#
_cell.length_a   1.000
_cell.length_b   1.000
_cell.length_c   1.000
_cell.angle_alpha   90.00
_cell.angle_beta   90.00
_cell.angle_gamma   90.00
#
_symmetry.space_group_name_H-M   'P 1'
#
loop_
_entity.id
_entity.type
_entity.pdbx_description
1 polymer ?
#
loop_
_entity_poly.entity_id
_entity_poly.type
_entity_poly.pdbx_seq_one_letter_code
_entity_poly.pdbx_strand_id
1 'polypeptide(L)'
;MTRRRLLAVGGVLLALVLGLGLADLLLPPDLTRLHRQSAVVEDSSGTLLRPFALADGTWRLDSDPARIAPLYLAMLREMEDGRFGWHPGIDPLALARAAFQAVSQGRVVSGGSTLSMQLARLLDPKPRTMAAKLTEMARAVQLQMRLGTAGVLRAYVTLAPFGGRVEGVRAASLAWFGVEPAHLGPAQAALLAALPQSPERLRPDRHPQAAKAARDRVLERAVGAGLLSADVAQAAKAEALPTFQRDLPLLAPHWPNV
;
A
#
# COMPACT_ATOMS: atom_id res chain seq x y z
N MET A 1 41.10 4.56 0.28
CA MET A 1 40.29 5.80 0.29
C MET A 1 40.88 6.76 1.32
N THR A 2 41.14 8.03 0.97
CA THR A 2 41.81 8.99 1.88
C THR A 2 40.85 9.57 2.92
N ARG A 3 41.32 9.78 4.16
CA ARG A 3 40.54 10.30 5.32
C ARG A 3 39.72 11.56 5.01
N ARG A 4 40.22 12.42 4.12
CA ARG A 4 39.51 13.62 3.61
C ARG A 4 38.24 13.29 2.82
N ARG A 5 38.23 12.22 2.01
CA ARG A 5 37.04 11.80 1.26
C ARG A 5 35.94 11.27 2.19
N LEU A 6 36.32 10.55 3.24
CA LEU A 6 35.38 10.06 4.26
C LEU A 6 34.73 11.21 5.03
N LEU A 7 35.51 12.21 5.44
CA LEU A 7 34.99 13.40 6.12
C LEU A 7 34.06 14.23 5.22
N ALA A 8 34.40 14.38 3.94
CA ALA A 8 33.56 15.09 2.97
C ALA A 8 32.22 14.37 2.76
N VAL A 9 32.23 13.04 2.60
CA VAL A 9 31.00 12.24 2.47
C VAL A 9 30.16 12.33 3.76
N GLY A 10 30.79 12.23 4.93
CA GLY A 10 30.11 12.39 6.22
C GLY A 10 29.44 13.76 6.36
N GLY A 11 30.13 14.84 5.97
CA GLY A 11 29.58 16.20 5.98
C GLY A 11 28.37 16.37 5.06
N VAL A 12 28.42 15.81 3.85
CA VAL A 12 27.29 15.85 2.89
C VAL A 12 26.08 15.08 3.42
N LEU A 13 26.31 13.88 3.97
CA LEU A 13 25.22 13.08 4.56
C LEU A 13 24.59 13.79 5.76
N LEU A 14 25.40 14.39 6.63
CA LEU A 14 24.91 15.17 7.76
C LEU A 14 24.09 16.38 7.29
N ALA A 15 24.58 17.14 6.31
CA ALA A 15 23.85 18.25 5.73
C ALA A 15 22.52 17.81 5.09
N LEU A 16 22.50 16.65 4.43
CA LEU A 16 21.27 16.09 3.84
C LEU A 16 20.25 15.70 4.93
N VAL A 17 20.70 15.03 6.00
CA VAL A 17 19.84 14.65 7.13
C VAL A 17 19.30 15.90 7.84
N LEU A 18 20.15 16.88 8.13
CA LEU A 18 19.75 18.15 8.73
C LEU A 18 18.80 18.94 7.82
N GLY A 19 19.07 18.96 6.51
CA GLY A 19 18.21 19.60 5.53
C GLY A 19 16.82 18.96 5.44
N LEU A 20 16.75 17.61 5.47
CA LEU A 20 15.48 16.88 5.50
C LEU A 20 14.73 17.10 6.82
N GLY A 21 15.44 17.13 7.95
CA GLY A 21 14.85 17.44 9.26
C GLY A 21 14.31 18.87 9.34
N LEU A 22 15.05 19.84 8.80
CA LEU A 22 14.59 21.23 8.71
C LEU A 22 13.39 21.37 7.77
N ALA A 23 13.41 20.70 6.61
CA ALA A 23 12.28 20.67 5.70
C ALA A 23 11.05 20.02 6.35
N ASP A 24 11.23 18.99 7.18
CA ASP A 24 10.13 18.39 7.95
C ASP A 24 9.51 19.34 8.97
N LEU A 25 10.33 20.18 9.60
CA LEU A 25 9.86 21.19 10.56
C LEU A 25 9.12 22.34 9.88
N LEU A 26 9.68 22.85 8.78
CA LEU A 26 9.14 24.02 8.07
C LEU A 26 7.98 23.68 7.15
N LEU A 27 7.99 22.46 6.59
CA LEU A 27 7.01 21.99 5.62
C LEU A 27 6.61 20.56 6.02
N PRO A 28 5.83 20.36 7.09
CA PRO A 28 5.37 19.03 7.47
C PRO A 28 4.51 18.38 6.36
N PRO A 29 4.51 17.05 6.23
CA PRO A 29 3.60 16.36 5.32
C PRO A 29 2.15 16.54 5.76
N ASP A 30 1.25 16.77 4.80
CA ASP A 30 -0.19 16.84 5.07
C ASP A 30 -0.76 15.44 5.33
N LEU A 31 -1.26 15.24 6.55
CA LEU A 31 -1.89 13.98 6.99
C LEU A 31 -3.41 14.06 7.01
N THR A 32 -4.03 15.13 6.51
CA THR A 32 -5.48 15.35 6.59
C THR A 32 -6.26 14.21 5.93
N ARG A 33 -5.78 13.66 4.80
CA ARG A 33 -6.42 12.52 4.14
C ARG A 33 -6.40 11.25 4.98
N LEU A 34 -5.34 11.02 5.76
CA LEU A 34 -5.24 9.87 6.68
C LEU A 34 -6.26 9.95 7.81
N HIS A 35 -6.55 11.16 8.31
CA HIS A 35 -7.51 11.37 9.39
C HIS A 35 -8.98 11.39 8.93
N ARG A 36 -9.23 11.68 7.64
CA ARG A 36 -10.58 11.60 7.06
C ARG A 36 -10.95 10.15 6.77
N GLN A 37 -11.41 9.42 7.77
CA GLN A 37 -11.83 8.02 7.65
C GLN A 37 -13.35 7.88 7.79
N SER A 38 -13.90 6.80 7.26
CA SER A 38 -15.30 6.42 7.47
C SER A 38 -15.55 6.17 8.95
N ALA A 39 -16.64 6.75 9.48
CA ALA A 39 -17.11 6.38 10.81
C ALA A 39 -17.61 4.92 10.79
N VAL A 40 -17.37 4.19 11.87
CA VAL A 40 -17.77 2.78 12.00
C VAL A 40 -18.48 2.54 13.32
N VAL A 41 -19.50 1.69 13.26
CA VAL A 41 -20.15 1.07 14.42
C VAL A 41 -19.68 -0.36 14.46
N GLU A 42 -19.03 -0.74 15.55
CA GLU A 42 -18.56 -2.09 15.83
C GLU A 42 -19.23 -2.61 17.09
N ASP A 43 -19.37 -3.93 17.21
CA ASP A 43 -19.71 -4.54 18.48
C ASP A 43 -18.51 -4.57 19.44
N SER A 44 -18.71 -5.08 20.66
CA SER A 44 -17.65 -5.22 21.66
C SER A 44 -16.49 -6.15 21.24
N SER A 45 -16.68 -6.98 20.22
CA SER A 45 -15.65 -7.87 19.66
C SER A 45 -14.89 -7.22 18.50
N GLY A 46 -15.27 -6.00 18.09
CA GLY A 46 -14.72 -5.30 16.94
C GLY A 46 -15.28 -5.76 15.59
N THR A 47 -16.39 -6.51 15.58
CA THR A 47 -17.08 -6.91 14.34
C THR A 47 -17.82 -5.70 13.78
N LEU A 48 -17.61 -5.40 12.49
CA LEU A 48 -18.26 -4.28 11.83
C LEU A 48 -19.78 -4.49 11.73
N LEU A 49 -20.54 -3.66 12.43
CA LEU A 49 -22.00 -3.63 12.35
C LEU A 49 -22.48 -2.70 11.23
N ARG A 50 -21.84 -1.53 11.11
CA ARG A 50 -22.19 -0.52 10.11
C ARG A 50 -21.06 0.47 9.87
N PRO A 51 -20.63 0.69 8.62
CA PRO A 51 -19.80 1.83 8.26
C PRO A 51 -20.63 2.98 7.67
N PHE A 52 -20.07 4.20 7.73
CA PHE A 52 -20.58 5.38 7.04
C PHE A 52 -19.58 5.86 5.99
N ALA A 53 -20.05 6.02 4.76
CA ALA A 53 -19.21 6.53 3.68
C ALA A 53 -18.84 8.00 3.96
N LEU A 54 -17.70 8.42 3.44
CA LEU A 54 -17.32 9.83 3.43
C LEU A 54 -18.30 10.64 2.57
N ALA A 55 -18.25 11.97 2.66
CA ALA A 55 -19.13 12.87 1.90
C ALA A 55 -19.03 12.68 0.37
N ASP A 56 -17.90 12.18 -0.14
CA ASP A 56 -17.70 11.83 -1.55
C ASP A 56 -18.16 10.41 -1.92
N GLY A 57 -18.73 9.68 -0.96
CA GLY A 57 -19.16 8.29 -1.07
C GLY A 57 -18.03 7.26 -1.02
N THR A 58 -16.81 7.66 -0.63
CA THR A 58 -15.69 6.74 -0.45
C THR A 58 -15.80 5.97 0.86
N TRP A 59 -15.57 4.67 0.78
CA TRP A 59 -15.37 3.80 1.92
C TRP A 59 -13.89 3.79 2.27
N ARG A 60 -13.54 4.30 3.45
CA ARG A 60 -12.16 4.32 3.96
C ARG A 60 -12.15 3.88 5.42
N LEU A 61 -12.07 2.57 5.62
CA LEU A 61 -12.07 1.96 6.96
C LEU A 61 -10.63 1.85 7.47
N ASP A 62 -10.40 2.22 8.72
CA ASP A 62 -9.11 1.99 9.35
C ASP A 62 -8.75 0.50 9.32
N SER A 63 -7.48 0.25 9.01
CA SER A 63 -6.96 -1.08 8.72
C SER A 63 -5.72 -1.32 9.57
N ASP A 64 -5.91 -1.79 10.80
CA ASP A 64 -4.81 -2.18 11.69
C ASP A 64 -4.07 -3.41 11.12
N PRO A 65 -2.76 -3.32 10.82
CA PRO A 65 -1.94 -4.46 10.40
C PRO A 65 -2.05 -5.69 11.30
N ALA A 66 -2.31 -5.53 12.60
CA ALA A 66 -2.47 -6.66 13.52
C ALA A 66 -3.77 -7.46 13.26
N ARG A 67 -4.77 -6.85 12.62
CA ARG A 67 -6.07 -7.46 12.29
C ARG A 67 -6.17 -7.86 10.81
N ILE A 68 -5.04 -7.98 10.10
CA ILE A 68 -4.97 -8.34 8.69
C ILE A 68 -4.21 -9.67 8.55
N ALA A 69 -4.65 -10.52 7.62
CA ALA A 69 -3.99 -11.79 7.35
C ALA A 69 -2.48 -11.59 7.09
N PRO A 70 -1.58 -12.28 7.84
CA PRO A 70 -0.14 -12.12 7.69
C PRO A 70 0.34 -12.39 6.26
N LEU A 71 -0.30 -13.34 5.56
CA LEU A 71 0.02 -13.68 4.18
C LEU A 71 -0.22 -12.50 3.23
N TYR A 72 -1.30 -11.74 3.41
CA TYR A 72 -1.55 -10.52 2.62
C TYR A 72 -0.44 -9.50 2.83
N LEU A 73 -0.05 -9.24 4.09
CA LEU A 73 1.01 -8.27 4.39
C LEU A 73 2.36 -8.71 3.82
N ALA A 74 2.66 -10.02 3.87
CA ALA A 74 3.87 -10.58 3.28
C ALA A 74 3.88 -10.44 1.76
N MET A 75 2.77 -10.78 1.08
CA MET A 75 2.63 -10.61 -0.37
C MET A 75 2.72 -9.14 -0.78
N LEU A 76 2.08 -8.23 -0.04
CA LEU A 76 2.11 -6.79 -0.30
C LEU A 76 3.54 -6.26 -0.21
N ARG A 77 4.28 -6.62 0.84
CA ARG A 77 5.69 -6.22 1.02
C ARG A 77 6.56 -6.80 -0.08
N GLU A 78 6.46 -8.10 -0.34
CA GLU A 78 7.20 -8.72 -1.45
C GLU A 78 6.92 -8.00 -2.77
N MET A 79 5.69 -7.50 -2.94
CA MET A 79 5.30 -6.88 -4.19
C MET A 79 5.64 -5.43 -4.40
N GLU A 80 5.49 -4.63 -3.37
CA GLU A 80 5.69 -3.20 -3.47
C GLU A 80 7.05 -2.79 -2.91
N ASP A 81 7.57 -3.51 -1.91
CA ASP A 81 8.74 -3.08 -1.13
C ASP A 81 9.35 -4.22 -0.28
N GLY A 82 10.09 -5.14 -0.91
CA GLY A 82 10.60 -6.34 -0.23
C GLY A 82 11.61 -6.06 0.90
N ARG A 83 12.13 -4.83 1.00
CA ARG A 83 13.01 -4.38 2.09
C ARG A 83 12.35 -3.35 2.99
N PHE A 84 11.02 -3.28 2.96
CA PHE A 84 10.25 -2.42 3.83
C PHE A 84 10.65 -2.60 5.31
N GLY A 85 10.96 -1.49 5.97
CA GLY A 85 11.46 -1.47 7.35
C GLY A 85 12.98 -1.47 7.50
N TRP A 86 13.75 -1.75 6.43
CA TRP A 86 15.22 -1.67 6.43
C TRP A 86 15.76 -0.34 5.91
N HIS A 87 14.89 0.54 5.44
CA HIS A 87 15.28 1.80 4.82
C HIS A 87 14.44 2.97 5.36
N PRO A 88 14.95 4.21 5.32
CA PRO A 88 14.30 5.38 5.92
C PRO A 88 13.22 5.96 4.98
N GLY A 89 12.36 5.12 4.40
CA GLY A 89 11.29 5.53 3.49
C GLY A 89 11.66 5.56 2.01
N ILE A 90 12.93 5.73 1.64
CA ILE A 90 13.43 5.45 0.28
C ILE A 90 14.43 4.31 0.31
N ASP A 91 14.51 3.53 -0.77
CA ASP A 91 15.41 2.39 -0.87
C ASP A 91 16.53 2.67 -1.90
N PRO A 92 17.75 3.04 -1.45
CA PRO A 92 18.85 3.38 -2.34
C PRO A 92 19.28 2.23 -3.26
N LEU A 93 19.27 0.99 -2.77
CA LEU A 93 19.66 -0.17 -3.57
C LEU A 93 18.59 -0.50 -4.61
N ALA A 94 17.30 -0.32 -4.29
CA ALA A 94 16.23 -0.50 -5.27
C ALA A 94 16.28 0.60 -6.34
N LEU A 95 16.55 1.85 -5.96
CA LEU A 95 16.74 2.97 -6.88
C LEU A 95 17.95 2.76 -7.80
N ALA A 96 19.09 2.34 -7.25
CA ALA A 96 20.30 2.06 -8.03
C ALA A 96 20.08 0.92 -9.04
N ARG A 97 19.44 -0.18 -8.61
CA ARG A 97 19.04 -1.29 -9.49
C ARG A 97 18.09 -0.84 -10.58
N ALA A 98 17.07 -0.06 -10.24
CA ALA A 98 16.10 0.45 -11.22
C ALA A 98 16.75 1.40 -12.24
N ALA A 99 17.68 2.26 -11.80
CA ALA A 99 18.45 3.13 -12.67
C ALA A 99 19.35 2.34 -13.62
N PHE A 100 20.08 1.34 -13.10
CA PHE A 100 20.92 0.47 -13.93
C PHE A 100 20.10 -0.28 -14.98
N GLN A 101 18.95 -0.84 -14.58
CA GLN A 101 18.04 -1.52 -15.52
C GLN A 101 17.50 -0.57 -16.59
N ALA A 102 17.12 0.65 -16.21
CA ALA A 102 16.63 1.65 -17.15
C ALA A 102 17.67 2.04 -18.20
N VAL A 103 18.93 2.21 -17.78
CA VAL A 103 20.05 2.48 -18.70
C VAL A 103 20.30 1.28 -19.61
N SER A 104 20.37 0.07 -19.05
CA SER A 104 20.66 -1.15 -19.81
C SER A 104 19.58 -1.53 -20.83
N GLN A 105 18.31 -1.21 -20.57
CA GLN A 105 17.18 -1.60 -21.41
C GLN A 105 16.57 -0.43 -22.20
N GLY A 106 17.12 0.78 -22.06
CA GLY A 106 16.63 1.99 -22.73
C GLY A 106 15.21 2.43 -22.33
N ARG A 107 14.61 1.82 -21.31
CA ARG A 107 13.25 2.11 -20.82
C ARG A 107 13.13 1.79 -19.34
N VAL A 108 12.23 2.44 -18.62
CA VAL A 108 11.94 2.11 -17.22
C VAL A 108 11.19 0.78 -17.16
N VAL A 109 11.77 -0.21 -16.49
CA VAL A 109 11.29 -1.61 -16.48
C VAL A 109 10.86 -2.08 -15.09
N SER A 110 11.42 -1.48 -14.04
CA SER A 110 11.16 -1.85 -12.65
C SER A 110 10.71 -0.65 -11.82
N GLY A 111 9.84 -0.94 -10.85
CA GLY A 111 9.47 0.00 -9.81
C GLY A 111 10.59 0.12 -8.78
N GLY A 112 11.13 1.32 -8.61
CA GLY A 112 12.00 1.67 -7.49
C GLY A 112 11.25 2.45 -6.39
N SER A 113 9.91 2.40 -6.39
CA SER A 113 9.08 3.11 -5.40
C SER A 113 8.80 2.21 -4.21
N THR A 114 9.08 2.71 -3.01
CA THR A 114 8.78 2.06 -1.72
C THR A 114 7.32 2.27 -1.31
N LEU A 115 6.86 1.53 -0.30
CA LEU A 115 5.54 1.76 0.30
C LEU A 115 5.41 3.20 0.85
N SER A 116 6.47 3.74 1.45
CA SER A 116 6.48 5.12 1.97
C SER A 116 6.37 6.17 0.84
N MET A 117 7.00 5.93 -0.31
CA MET A 117 6.82 6.79 -1.50
C MET A 117 5.41 6.70 -2.08
N GLN A 118 4.83 5.51 -2.08
CA GLN A 118 3.44 5.35 -2.51
C GLN A 118 2.47 6.03 -1.55
N LEU A 119 2.69 5.92 -0.24
CA LEU A 119 1.92 6.64 0.77
C LEU A 119 2.01 8.16 0.57
N ALA A 120 3.21 8.70 0.33
CA ALA A 120 3.39 10.11 0.01
C ALA A 120 2.54 10.54 -1.21
N ARG A 121 2.51 9.72 -2.26
CA ARG A 121 1.68 9.97 -3.46
C ARG A 121 0.19 9.90 -3.17
N LEU A 122 -0.24 9.01 -2.27
CA LEU A 122 -1.63 8.94 -1.85
C LEU A 122 -2.02 10.18 -1.03
N LEU A 123 -1.16 10.64 -0.13
CA LEU A 123 -1.48 11.83 0.68
C LEU A 123 -1.49 13.12 -0.14
N ASP A 124 -0.59 13.26 -1.11
CA ASP A 124 -0.44 14.45 -1.95
C ASP A 124 -0.38 14.07 -3.45
N PRO A 125 -1.54 13.77 -4.08
CA PRO A 125 -1.59 13.34 -5.47
C PRO A 125 -1.10 14.43 -6.43
N LYS A 126 -0.05 14.13 -7.21
CA LYS A 126 0.55 15.05 -8.18
C LYS A 126 0.65 14.45 -9.58
N PRO A 127 0.75 15.29 -10.63
CA PRO A 127 1.09 14.83 -11.97
C PRO A 127 2.38 14.01 -11.96
N ARG A 128 2.45 12.95 -12.77
CA ARG A 128 3.56 11.99 -12.79
C ARG A 128 4.80 12.57 -13.48
N THR A 129 5.47 13.50 -12.82
CA THR A 129 6.71 14.14 -13.29
C THR A 129 7.91 13.70 -12.43
N MET A 130 9.13 13.91 -12.93
CA MET A 130 10.34 13.63 -12.15
C MET A 130 10.41 14.50 -10.88
N ALA A 131 9.96 15.75 -10.97
CA ALA A 131 9.88 16.66 -9.81
C ALA A 131 8.89 16.16 -8.75
N ALA A 132 7.73 15.64 -9.16
CA ALA A 132 6.79 15.00 -8.24
C ALA A 132 7.41 13.77 -7.58
N LYS A 133 8.17 12.96 -8.33
CA LYS A 133 8.87 11.79 -7.77
C LYS A 133 9.93 12.17 -6.74
N LEU A 134 10.70 13.24 -6.95
CA LEU A 134 11.64 13.76 -5.95
C LEU A 134 10.90 14.27 -4.70
N THR A 135 9.74 14.90 -4.89
CA THR A 135 8.88 15.30 -3.78
C THR A 135 8.37 14.09 -3.00
N GLU A 136 7.90 13.04 -3.69
CA GLU A 136 7.50 11.76 -3.08
C GLU A 136 8.63 11.15 -2.26
N MET A 137 9.87 11.18 -2.76
CA MET A 137 11.05 10.68 -2.03
C MET A 137 11.31 11.47 -0.75
N ALA A 138 11.28 12.81 -0.81
CA ALA A 138 11.46 13.64 0.38
C ALA A 138 10.33 13.42 1.41
N ARG A 139 9.07 13.38 0.94
CA ARG A 139 7.90 13.10 1.78
C ARG A 139 7.93 11.68 2.37
N ALA A 140 8.44 10.69 1.63
CA ALA A 140 8.58 9.33 2.13
C ALA A 140 9.50 9.24 3.35
N VAL A 141 10.60 9.99 3.35
CA VAL A 141 11.52 10.07 4.49
C VAL A 141 10.84 10.75 5.68
N GLN A 142 10.15 11.86 5.45
CA GLN A 142 9.40 12.57 6.51
C GLN A 142 8.31 11.69 7.14
N LEU A 143 7.53 10.99 6.32
CA LEU A 143 6.51 10.06 6.78
C LEU A 143 7.14 8.93 7.60
N GLN A 144 8.28 8.39 7.15
CA GLN A 144 9.00 7.36 7.89
C GLN A 144 9.49 7.87 9.25
N MET A 145 10.01 9.11 9.32
CA MET A 145 10.45 9.72 10.58
C MET A 145 9.30 9.95 11.56
N ARG A 146 8.13 10.38 11.06
CA ARG A 146 6.97 10.75 11.90
C ARG A 146 6.12 9.57 12.33
N LEU A 147 5.92 8.59 11.45
CA LEU A 147 4.99 7.48 11.66
C LEU A 147 5.70 6.16 12.02
N GLY A 148 7.00 6.07 11.73
CA GLY A 148 7.75 4.81 11.80
C GLY A 148 7.22 3.76 10.81
N THR A 149 7.85 2.58 10.80
CA THR A 149 7.51 1.49 9.87
C THR A 149 6.08 0.99 10.05
N ALA A 150 5.64 0.82 11.30
CA ALA A 150 4.29 0.34 11.60
C ALA A 150 3.22 1.36 11.21
N GLY A 151 3.43 2.64 11.49
CA GLY A 151 2.49 3.70 11.14
C GLY A 151 2.40 3.94 9.63
N VAL A 152 3.53 3.89 8.90
CA VAL A 152 3.53 3.94 7.43
C VAL A 152 2.73 2.77 6.85
N LEU A 153 2.94 1.56 7.37
CA LEU A 153 2.22 0.38 6.88
C LEU A 153 0.71 0.52 7.10
N ARG A 154 0.29 0.86 8.32
CA ARG A 154 -1.13 1.11 8.66
C ARG A 154 -1.72 2.19 7.74
N ALA A 155 -1.04 3.33 7.62
CA ALA A 155 -1.51 4.42 6.77
C ALA A 155 -1.65 4.00 5.30
N TYR A 156 -0.70 3.21 4.78
CA TYR A 156 -0.78 2.69 3.42
C TYR A 156 -1.97 1.72 3.26
N VAL A 157 -2.09 0.71 4.12
CA VAL A 157 -3.17 -0.28 4.00
C VAL A 157 -4.55 0.30 4.31
N THR A 158 -4.64 1.49 4.91
CA THR A 158 -5.89 2.26 5.08
C THR A 158 -6.21 3.14 3.86
N LEU A 159 -5.21 3.63 3.12
CA LEU A 159 -5.39 4.60 2.02
C LEU A 159 -5.27 4.03 0.62
N ALA A 160 -4.71 2.82 0.48
CA ALA A 160 -4.52 2.21 -0.83
C ALA A 160 -5.87 2.04 -1.57
N PRO A 161 -5.97 2.40 -2.86
CA PRO A 161 -7.20 2.26 -3.62
C PRO A 161 -7.36 0.82 -4.14
N PHE A 162 -8.58 0.29 -4.10
CA PHE A 162 -8.90 -1.08 -4.55
C PHE A 162 -9.98 -1.12 -5.66
N GLY A 163 -10.15 0.01 -6.35
CA GLY A 163 -11.11 0.18 -7.45
C GLY A 163 -12.45 0.73 -7.00
N GLY A 164 -13.04 1.61 -7.81
CA GLY A 164 -14.25 2.33 -7.46
C GLY A 164 -14.03 3.29 -6.29
N ARG A 165 -15.00 3.35 -5.38
CA ARG A 165 -14.98 4.21 -4.18
C ARG A 165 -14.50 3.46 -2.93
N VAL A 166 -13.57 2.52 -3.11
CA VAL A 166 -13.08 1.65 -2.03
C VAL A 166 -11.60 1.90 -1.78
N GLU A 167 -11.30 2.39 -0.59
CA GLU A 167 -9.95 2.64 -0.09
C GLU A 167 -9.70 1.87 1.21
N GLY A 168 -8.51 1.31 1.30
CA GLY A 168 -8.08 0.50 2.43
C GLY A 168 -8.47 -0.96 2.31
N VAL A 169 -7.59 -1.84 2.81
CA VAL A 169 -7.72 -3.29 2.66
C VAL A 169 -8.94 -3.82 3.39
N ARG A 170 -9.34 -3.23 4.51
CA ARG A 170 -10.54 -3.66 5.24
C ARG A 170 -11.81 -3.41 4.43
N ALA A 171 -11.97 -2.20 3.89
CA ALA A 171 -13.08 -1.86 3.02
C ALA A 171 -13.08 -2.76 1.77
N ALA A 172 -11.91 -3.00 1.18
CA ALA A 172 -11.75 -3.85 0.01
C ALA A 172 -12.09 -5.33 0.27
N SER A 173 -11.64 -5.88 1.40
CA SER A 173 -11.94 -7.26 1.79
C SER A 173 -13.44 -7.49 1.93
N LEU A 174 -14.13 -6.56 2.58
CA LEU A 174 -15.58 -6.63 2.75
C LEU A 174 -16.32 -6.38 1.42
N ALA A 175 -15.93 -5.38 0.64
CA ALA A 175 -16.57 -5.07 -0.63
C ALA A 175 -16.39 -6.19 -1.68
N TRP A 176 -15.20 -6.78 -1.80
CA TRP A 176 -14.96 -7.81 -2.81
C TRP A 176 -15.37 -9.20 -2.35
N PHE A 177 -15.19 -9.52 -1.07
CA PHE A 177 -15.31 -10.90 -0.58
C PHE A 177 -16.32 -11.07 0.56
N GLY A 178 -16.75 -9.98 1.20
CA GLY A 178 -17.68 -10.06 2.34
C GLY A 178 -17.04 -10.62 3.61
N VAL A 179 -15.71 -10.60 3.71
CA VAL A 179 -14.97 -11.12 4.87
C VAL A 179 -14.07 -10.05 5.48
N GLU A 180 -13.85 -10.10 6.79
CA GLU A 180 -12.86 -9.26 7.45
C GLU A 180 -11.43 -9.65 6.98
N PRO A 181 -10.48 -8.69 6.91
CA PRO A 181 -9.18 -8.91 6.29
C PRO A 181 -8.31 -9.92 7.05
N ALA A 182 -8.61 -10.22 8.32
CA ALA A 182 -8.00 -11.30 9.09
C ALA A 182 -8.25 -12.69 8.48
N HIS A 183 -9.35 -12.86 7.73
CA HIS A 183 -9.81 -14.13 7.18
C HIS A 183 -9.52 -14.29 5.69
N LEU A 184 -8.66 -13.45 5.12
CA LEU A 184 -8.31 -13.52 3.70
C LEU A 184 -7.58 -14.84 3.38
N GLY A 185 -8.16 -15.61 2.45
CA GLY A 185 -7.49 -16.76 1.84
C GLY A 185 -6.38 -16.35 0.86
N PRO A 186 -5.53 -17.28 0.40
CA PRO A 186 -4.41 -16.97 -0.50
C PRO A 186 -4.81 -16.29 -1.81
N ALA A 187 -5.89 -16.73 -2.47
CA ALA A 187 -6.36 -16.12 -3.71
C ALA A 187 -6.86 -14.68 -3.50
N GLN A 188 -7.58 -14.45 -2.40
CA GLN A 188 -8.13 -13.15 -2.02
C GLN A 188 -7.02 -12.18 -1.64
N ALA A 189 -6.07 -12.62 -0.80
CA ALA A 189 -4.89 -11.87 -0.42
C ALA A 189 -4.06 -11.46 -1.65
N ALA A 190 -3.80 -12.39 -2.57
CA ALA A 190 -3.04 -12.12 -3.79
C ALA A 190 -3.77 -11.13 -4.72
N LEU A 191 -5.10 -11.22 -4.84
CA LEU A 191 -5.87 -10.26 -5.63
C LEU A 191 -5.78 -8.86 -5.00
N LEU A 192 -6.03 -8.74 -3.69
CA LEU A 192 -5.96 -7.45 -3.00
C LEU A 192 -4.55 -6.86 -3.03
N ALA A 193 -3.50 -7.68 -2.95
CA ALA A 193 -2.12 -7.18 -3.08
C ALA A 193 -1.82 -6.64 -4.48
N ALA A 194 -2.51 -7.14 -5.52
CA ALA A 194 -2.32 -6.68 -6.90
C ALA A 194 -3.10 -5.40 -7.25
N LEU A 195 -4.31 -5.24 -6.70
CA LEU A 195 -5.23 -4.16 -7.09
C LEU A 195 -4.64 -2.73 -6.98
N PRO A 196 -3.94 -2.34 -5.89
CA PRO A 196 -3.44 -0.98 -5.72
C PRO A 196 -2.50 -0.49 -6.84
N GLN A 197 -1.85 -1.40 -7.56
CA GLN A 197 -0.95 -1.06 -8.66
C GLN A 197 -1.69 -0.36 -9.81
N SER A 198 -2.95 -0.72 -10.03
CA SER A 198 -3.76 -0.22 -11.15
C SER A 198 -5.25 -0.44 -10.85
N PRO A 199 -5.81 0.27 -9.84
CA PRO A 199 -7.07 -0.07 -9.21
C PRO A 199 -8.22 -0.18 -10.20
N GLU A 200 -8.37 0.77 -11.12
CA GLU A 200 -9.44 0.71 -12.12
C GLU A 200 -9.19 -0.33 -13.22
N ARG A 201 -7.95 -0.50 -13.69
CA ARG A 201 -7.65 -1.45 -14.78
C ARG A 201 -7.63 -2.91 -14.32
N LEU A 202 -7.48 -3.15 -13.03
CA LEU A 202 -7.45 -4.49 -12.43
C LEU A 202 -8.75 -4.85 -11.72
N ARG A 203 -9.79 -4.04 -11.86
CA ARG A 203 -11.13 -4.34 -11.34
C ARG A 203 -11.62 -5.70 -11.85
N PRO A 204 -11.84 -6.70 -10.98
CA PRO A 204 -12.18 -8.05 -11.40
C PRO A 204 -13.59 -8.16 -12.02
N ASP A 205 -14.51 -7.27 -11.63
CA ASP A 205 -15.85 -7.16 -12.21
C ASP A 205 -15.88 -6.57 -13.64
N ARG A 206 -14.88 -5.77 -13.98
CA ARG A 206 -14.78 -5.11 -15.31
C ARG A 206 -13.74 -5.75 -16.23
N HIS A 207 -12.65 -6.23 -15.64
CA HIS A 207 -11.46 -6.71 -16.34
C HIS A 207 -10.98 -8.05 -15.74
N PRO A 208 -11.82 -9.10 -15.75
CA PRO A 208 -11.55 -10.35 -15.04
C PRO A 208 -10.25 -11.02 -15.50
N GLN A 209 -9.93 -10.98 -16.80
CA GLN A 209 -8.69 -11.56 -17.33
C GLN A 209 -7.44 -10.83 -16.80
N ALA A 210 -7.46 -9.49 -16.77
CA ALA A 210 -6.36 -8.69 -16.26
C ALA A 210 -6.18 -8.86 -14.75
N ALA A 211 -7.28 -8.88 -14.00
CA ALA A 211 -7.30 -9.15 -12.56
C ALA A 211 -6.74 -10.54 -12.25
N LYS A 212 -7.15 -11.57 -13.02
CA LYS A 212 -6.66 -12.94 -12.86
C LYS A 212 -5.16 -13.02 -13.09
N ALA A 213 -4.68 -12.46 -14.20
CA ALA A 213 -3.25 -12.46 -14.51
C ALA A 213 -2.42 -11.72 -13.44
N ALA A 214 -2.96 -10.64 -12.87
CA ALA A 214 -2.30 -9.90 -11.81
C ALA A 214 -2.24 -10.70 -10.49
N ARG A 215 -3.36 -11.31 -10.07
CA ARG A 215 -3.41 -12.23 -8.91
C ARG A 215 -2.43 -13.40 -9.07
N ASP A 216 -2.46 -14.05 -10.23
CA ASP A 216 -1.64 -15.24 -10.49
C ASP A 216 -0.14 -14.89 -10.46
N ARG A 217 0.25 -13.70 -10.93
CA ARG A 217 1.62 -13.18 -10.81
C ARG A 217 2.04 -12.92 -9.37
N VAL A 218 1.14 -12.41 -8.53
CA VAL A 218 1.41 -12.25 -7.09
C VAL A 218 1.64 -13.62 -6.44
N LEU A 219 0.79 -14.61 -6.75
CA LEU A 219 0.94 -15.98 -6.24
C LEU A 219 2.27 -16.60 -6.67
N GLU A 220 2.68 -16.45 -7.94
CA GLU A 220 3.96 -16.97 -8.44
C GLU A 220 5.16 -16.36 -7.72
N ARG A 221 5.13 -15.04 -7.51
CA ARG A 221 6.20 -14.36 -6.78
C ARG A 221 6.24 -14.74 -5.31
N ALA A 222 5.07 -14.93 -4.71
CA ALA A 222 4.96 -15.39 -3.33
C ALA A 222 5.49 -16.83 -3.15
N VAL A 223 5.33 -17.71 -4.14
CA VAL A 223 6.01 -19.03 -4.17
C VAL A 223 7.52 -18.86 -4.29
N GLY A 224 7.98 -18.02 -5.21
CA GLY A 224 9.42 -17.75 -5.40
C GLY A 224 10.11 -17.16 -4.17
N ALA A 225 9.36 -16.40 -3.37
CA ALA A 225 9.80 -15.84 -2.08
C ALA A 225 9.59 -16.78 -0.88
N GLY A 226 9.04 -18.00 -1.10
CA GLY A 226 8.81 -18.98 -0.05
C GLY A 226 7.65 -18.65 0.92
N LEU A 227 6.74 -17.75 0.53
CA LEU A 227 5.60 -17.34 1.36
C LEU A 227 4.45 -18.35 1.37
N LEU A 228 4.35 -19.20 0.33
CA LEU A 228 3.43 -20.33 0.26
C LEU A 228 3.98 -21.44 -0.67
N SER A 229 3.41 -22.65 -0.56
CA SER A 229 3.77 -23.77 -1.43
C SER A 229 3.17 -23.63 -2.84
N ALA A 230 3.80 -24.30 -3.81
CA ALA A 230 3.30 -24.34 -5.18
C ALA A 230 1.89 -24.94 -5.29
N ASP A 231 1.58 -25.97 -4.49
CA ASP A 231 0.25 -26.61 -4.49
C ASP A 231 -0.85 -25.66 -4.00
N VAL A 232 -0.58 -24.92 -2.93
CA VAL A 232 -1.50 -23.88 -2.41
C VAL A 232 -1.69 -22.78 -3.45
N ALA A 233 -0.61 -22.36 -4.12
CA ALA A 233 -0.70 -21.35 -5.18
C ALA A 233 -1.55 -21.84 -6.34
N GLN A 234 -1.39 -23.11 -6.75
CA GLN A 234 -2.16 -23.69 -7.84
C GLN A 234 -3.65 -23.82 -7.51
N ALA A 235 -3.98 -24.23 -6.29
CA ALA A 235 -5.35 -24.23 -5.80
C ALA A 235 -5.94 -22.80 -5.79
N ALA A 236 -5.20 -21.82 -5.28
CA ALA A 236 -5.62 -20.42 -5.24
C ALA A 236 -5.83 -19.81 -6.65
N LYS A 237 -5.05 -20.23 -7.66
CA LYS A 237 -5.25 -19.81 -9.06
C LYS A 237 -6.56 -20.34 -9.66
N ALA A 238 -7.08 -21.45 -9.14
CA ALA A 238 -8.34 -22.04 -9.59
C ALA A 238 -9.58 -21.38 -8.95
N GLU A 239 -9.42 -20.65 -7.85
CA GLU A 239 -10.52 -19.92 -7.21
C GLU A 239 -11.13 -18.86 -8.15
N ALA A 240 -12.45 -18.69 -8.09
CA ALA A 240 -13.17 -17.69 -8.87
C ALA A 240 -12.84 -16.27 -8.41
N LEU A 241 -12.85 -15.32 -9.34
CA LEU A 241 -12.76 -13.90 -9.04
C LEU A 241 -14.14 -13.34 -8.65
N PRO A 242 -14.20 -12.30 -7.81
CA PRO A 242 -15.45 -11.62 -7.51
C PRO A 242 -15.94 -10.85 -8.75
N THR A 243 -17.24 -10.92 -9.02
CA THR A 243 -17.86 -10.35 -10.22
C THR A 243 -18.54 -9.00 -9.99
N PHE A 244 -18.64 -8.55 -8.74
CA PHE A 244 -19.17 -7.23 -8.36
C PHE A 244 -18.63 -6.82 -6.98
N GLN A 245 -18.77 -5.54 -6.64
CA GLN A 245 -18.56 -5.03 -5.28
C GLN A 245 -19.86 -5.14 -4.48
N ARG A 246 -19.80 -5.82 -3.34
CA ARG A 246 -20.88 -5.97 -2.37
C ARG A 246 -21.13 -4.66 -1.62
N ASP A 247 -22.37 -4.48 -1.19
CA ASP A 247 -22.69 -3.50 -0.16
C ASP A 247 -22.05 -3.90 1.17
N LEU A 248 -21.58 -2.90 1.92
CA LEU A 248 -21.01 -3.12 3.25
C LEU A 248 -22.11 -3.44 4.28
N PRO A 249 -21.75 -4.09 5.40
CA PRO A 249 -22.73 -4.50 6.42
C PRO A 249 -23.62 -3.36 6.92
N LEU A 250 -24.93 -3.63 7.00
CA LEU A 250 -25.95 -2.73 7.57
C LEU A 250 -26.74 -3.47 8.64
N LEU A 251 -26.05 -3.96 9.67
CA LEU A 251 -26.65 -4.76 10.74
C LEU A 251 -27.31 -3.91 11.83
N ALA A 252 -27.02 -2.61 11.88
CA ALA A 252 -27.63 -1.66 12.82
C ALA A 252 -28.23 -0.44 12.09
N PRO A 253 -29.39 -0.61 11.40
CA PRO A 253 -29.97 0.42 10.55
C PRO A 253 -30.57 1.60 11.34
N HIS A 254 -30.91 1.40 12.62
CA HIS A 254 -31.57 2.38 13.46
C HIS A 254 -30.61 3.42 14.09
N TRP A 255 -29.29 3.22 14.01
CA TRP A 255 -28.34 4.24 14.48
C TRP A 255 -28.38 5.46 13.55
N PRO A 256 -28.51 6.69 14.09
CA PRO A 256 -28.44 7.91 13.30
C PRO A 256 -27.08 8.06 12.61
N ASN A 257 -27.06 8.82 11.50
CA ASN A 257 -25.82 9.16 10.80
C ASN A 257 -24.90 9.93 11.76
N VAL A 258 -23.64 9.46 11.88
CA VAL A 258 -22.59 10.04 12.74
C VAL A 258 -21.79 11.07 11.96
#